data_AF-A0A2V8DDE5-F1
#
_entry.id   AF-A0A2V8DDE5-F1
#
_cell.length_a   1.000
_cell.length_b   1.000
_cell.length_c   1.000
_cell.angle_alpha   90.00
_cell.angle_beta   90.00
_cell.angle_gamma   90.00
#
_symmetry.space_group_name_H-M   'P 1'
#
loop_
_entity.id
_entity.type
_entity.pdbx_description
1 polymer ?
#
loop_
_entity_poly.entity_id
_entity_poly.type
_entity_poly.pdbx_seq_one_letter_code
_entity_poly.pdbx_strand_id
1 'polypeptide(L)'
;MRNIALILTLSVAPLLAQSSSPYRIAHTYTLGGDGSWDYIVPDPPNHRLFISRQTRVMVVDENNGKLLGEVTGIKGAHGTALADATGHGFATSGIDESVVIFDLKTFKVLDR
;
A
#
# COMPACT_ATOMS: atom_id res chain seq x y z
N MET A 1 52.30 3.66 -52.88
CA MET A 1 51.09 3.21 -52.15
C MET A 1 51.41 3.30 -50.67
N ARG A 2 50.81 4.25 -49.94
CA ARG A 2 51.16 4.54 -48.54
C ARG A 2 49.91 4.29 -47.69
N ASN A 3 49.87 3.14 -47.02
CA ASN A 3 48.70 2.69 -46.27
C ASN A 3 48.52 3.54 -45.01
N ILE A 4 47.38 4.22 -44.90
CA ILE A 4 46.93 4.91 -43.70
C ILE A 4 46.30 3.85 -42.80
N ALA A 5 46.91 3.56 -41.65
CA ALA A 5 46.30 2.74 -40.61
C ALA A 5 45.48 3.63 -39.67
N LEU A 6 44.16 3.56 -39.77
CA LEU A 6 43.23 4.23 -38.87
C LEU A 6 43.09 3.38 -37.61
N ILE A 7 43.68 3.81 -36.49
CA ILE A 7 43.52 3.15 -35.20
C ILE A 7 42.21 3.65 -34.58
N LEU A 8 41.20 2.78 -34.55
CA LEU A 8 39.93 3.03 -33.88
C LEU A 8 40.10 2.68 -32.39
N THR A 9 40.25 3.68 -31.52
CA THR A 9 40.26 3.47 -30.07
C THR A 9 38.85 3.19 -29.58
N LEU A 10 38.59 1.92 -29.21
CA LEU A 10 37.35 1.50 -28.57
C LEU A 10 37.37 1.92 -27.10
N SER A 11 36.70 3.02 -26.76
CA SER A 11 36.52 3.46 -25.37
C SER A 11 35.53 2.55 -24.66
N VAL A 12 36.03 1.60 -23.88
CA VAL A 12 35.21 0.79 -22.95
C VAL A 12 34.82 1.68 -21.77
N ALA A 13 33.65 2.30 -21.84
CA ALA A 13 33.06 2.94 -20.67
C ALA A 13 32.66 1.82 -19.67
N PRO A 14 33.10 1.89 -18.40
CA PRO A 14 32.61 0.95 -17.41
C PRO A 14 31.11 1.17 -17.22
N LEU A 15 30.31 0.18 -17.60
CA LEU A 15 28.92 0.06 -17.15
C LEU A 15 28.97 -0.11 -15.64
N LEU A 16 28.82 0.98 -14.90
CA LEU A 16 28.50 0.91 -13.48
C LEU A 16 27.13 0.21 -13.37
N ALA A 17 27.13 -1.08 -13.06
CA ALA A 17 25.94 -1.76 -12.64
C ALA A 17 25.37 -0.97 -11.46
N GLN A 18 24.16 -0.42 -11.59
CA GLN A 18 23.46 0.19 -10.47
C GLN A 18 23.28 -0.90 -9.40
N SER A 19 24.06 -0.80 -8.33
CA SER A 19 23.82 -1.57 -7.12
C SER A 19 22.40 -1.24 -6.63
N SER A 20 21.51 -2.22 -6.60
CA SER A 20 20.22 -2.04 -5.96
C SER A 20 20.46 -1.70 -4.49
N SER A 21 19.92 -0.58 -4.03
CA SER A 21 19.90 -0.28 -2.59
C SER A 21 19.20 -1.43 -1.87
N PRO A 22 19.83 -2.06 -0.86
CA PRO A 22 19.20 -3.17 -0.18
C PRO A 22 17.96 -2.69 0.56
N TYR A 23 16.86 -3.43 0.42
CA TYR A 23 15.69 -3.23 1.27
C TYR A 23 16.06 -3.53 2.72
N ARG A 24 15.60 -2.66 3.62
CA ARG A 24 15.73 -2.86 5.07
C ARG A 24 14.41 -2.56 5.73
N ILE A 25 14.15 -3.23 6.84
CA ILE A 25 13.01 -2.92 7.70
C ILE A 25 13.24 -1.52 8.26
N ALA A 26 12.37 -0.57 7.92
CA ALA A 26 12.39 0.76 8.49
C ALA A 26 11.75 0.76 9.87
N HIS A 27 10.59 0.15 9.98
CA HIS A 27 9.82 0.04 11.22
C HIS A 27 9.09 -1.29 11.29
N THR A 28 8.87 -1.76 12.53
CA THR A 28 7.97 -2.87 12.85
C THR A 28 6.96 -2.37 13.87
N TYR A 29 5.68 -2.42 13.51
CA TYR A 29 4.59 -2.04 14.41
C TYR A 29 3.80 -3.27 14.81
N THR A 30 3.66 -3.50 16.12
CA THR A 30 2.78 -4.54 16.64
C THR A 30 1.37 -3.97 16.73
N LEU A 31 0.46 -4.54 15.96
CA LEU A 31 -0.96 -4.16 15.95
C LEU A 31 -1.79 -5.24 16.65
N GLY A 32 -2.66 -4.82 17.57
CA GLY A 32 -3.50 -5.71 18.38
C GLY A 32 -4.85 -6.09 17.73
N GLY A 33 -5.73 -6.69 18.55
CA GLY A 33 -7.11 -7.05 18.23
C GLY A 33 -7.31 -8.50 17.78
N ASP A 34 -8.56 -8.91 17.50
CA ASP A 34 -8.91 -10.28 17.07
C ASP A 34 -9.10 -10.46 15.55
N GLY A 35 -8.76 -11.65 15.03
CA GLY A 35 -8.92 -12.02 13.62
C GLY A 35 -7.64 -11.95 12.79
N SER A 36 -7.65 -12.61 11.64
CA SER A 36 -6.52 -12.66 10.70
C SER A 36 -6.36 -11.39 9.88
N TRP A 37 -5.14 -11.14 9.43
CA TRP A 37 -4.80 -10.08 8.47
C TRP A 37 -5.07 -10.53 7.04
N ASP A 38 -5.39 -9.57 6.18
CA ASP A 38 -5.47 -9.72 4.73
C ASP A 38 -4.79 -8.51 4.05
N TYR A 39 -5.28 -8.03 2.91
CA TYR A 39 -4.63 -6.95 2.17
C TYR A 39 -4.36 -5.67 2.98
N ILE A 40 -3.26 -5.01 2.62
CA ILE A 40 -2.85 -3.70 3.10
C ILE A 40 -2.85 -2.74 1.92
N VAL A 41 -3.50 -1.60 2.08
CA VAL A 41 -3.60 -0.55 1.07
C VAL A 41 -3.03 0.74 1.65
N PRO A 42 -1.90 1.24 1.13
CA PRO A 42 -1.32 2.49 1.59
C PRO A 42 -2.09 3.69 1.02
N ASP A 43 -2.11 4.75 1.82
CA ASP A 43 -2.57 6.10 1.47
C ASP A 43 -1.45 7.09 1.84
N PRO A 44 -0.41 7.18 0.99
CA PRO A 44 0.76 7.99 1.28
C PRO A 44 0.47 9.49 1.49
N PRO A 45 -0.43 10.14 0.72
CA PRO A 45 -0.73 11.57 0.92
C PRO A 45 -1.25 11.91 2.32
N ASN A 46 -1.93 10.98 2.99
CA ASN A 46 -2.51 11.19 4.31
C ASN A 46 -1.76 10.44 5.42
N HIS A 47 -0.67 9.74 5.09
CA HIS A 47 0.11 8.91 6.01
C HIS A 47 -0.69 7.79 6.68
N ARG A 48 -1.49 7.05 5.91
CA ARG A 48 -2.36 5.99 6.45
C ARG A 48 -2.14 4.66 5.76
N LEU A 49 -2.38 3.59 6.50
CA LEU A 49 -2.48 2.22 6.01
C LEU A 49 -3.89 1.70 6.32
N PHE A 50 -4.60 1.27 5.29
CA PHE A 50 -5.87 0.55 5.41
C PHE A 50 -5.58 -0.94 5.39
N ILE A 51 -5.94 -1.62 6.47
CA ILE A 51 -5.56 -3.02 6.68
C ILE A 51 -6.81 -3.85 6.93
N SER A 52 -7.09 -4.78 6.03
CA SER A 52 -8.22 -5.67 6.16
C SER A 52 -7.99 -6.72 7.25
N ARG A 53 -9.04 -6.93 8.05
CA ARG A 53 -8.96 -7.77 9.25
C ARG A 53 -10.27 -8.45 9.57
N GLN A 54 -10.54 -9.54 8.85
CA GLN A 54 -11.70 -10.44 8.98
C GLN A 54 -13.09 -9.76 8.99
N THR A 55 -13.41 -8.96 9.99
CA THR A 55 -14.69 -8.28 10.18
C THR A 55 -14.63 -6.75 10.07
N ARG A 56 -13.44 -6.20 9.78
CA ARG A 56 -13.21 -4.76 9.72
C ARG A 56 -12.00 -4.39 8.85
N VAL A 57 -11.87 -3.10 8.54
CA VAL A 57 -10.63 -2.50 8.03
C VAL A 57 -10.06 -1.60 9.12
N MET A 58 -8.85 -1.87 9.58
CA MET A 58 -8.11 -0.99 10.48
C MET A 58 -7.45 0.12 9.67
N VAL A 59 -7.46 1.34 10.21
CA VAL A 59 -6.76 2.48 9.62
C VAL A 59 -5.66 2.91 10.58
N VAL A 60 -4.42 2.82 10.14
CA VAL A 60 -3.23 3.00 10.98
C VAL A 60 -2.36 4.11 10.41
N ASP A 61 -1.74 4.91 11.26
CA ASP A 61 -0.73 5.90 10.89
C ASP A 61 0.55 5.18 10.41
N GLU A 62 0.98 5.46 9.19
CA GLU A 62 2.11 4.76 8.57
C GLU A 62 3.47 5.12 9.22
N ASN A 63 3.56 6.27 9.91
CA ASN A 63 4.81 6.79 10.47
C ASN A 63 5.08 6.28 11.88
N ASN A 64 4.04 5.97 12.65
CA ASN A 64 4.19 5.58 14.06
C ASN A 64 3.38 4.33 14.45
N GLY A 65 2.61 3.75 13.54
CA GLY A 65 1.84 2.53 13.78
C GLY A 65 0.61 2.72 14.69
N LYS A 66 0.21 3.96 14.99
CA LYS A 66 -0.95 4.25 15.82
C LYS A 66 -2.25 3.93 15.07
N LEU A 67 -3.17 3.25 15.74
CA LEU A 67 -4.53 3.07 15.25
C LEU A 67 -5.27 4.42 15.20
N LEU A 68 -5.72 4.81 14.01
CA LEU A 68 -6.48 6.01 13.73
C LEU A 68 -8.00 5.77 13.80
N GLY A 69 -8.43 4.56 13.45
CA GLY A 69 -9.83 4.15 13.51
C GLY A 69 -10.07 2.82 12.78
N GLU A 70 -11.33 2.43 12.70
CA GLU A 70 -11.73 1.17 12.04
C GLU A 70 -13.06 1.35 11.29
N VAL A 71 -13.16 0.71 10.12
CA VAL A 71 -14.42 0.51 9.39
C VAL A 71 -14.97 -0.85 9.80
N THR A 72 -16.08 -0.89 10.52
CA THR A 72 -16.66 -2.11 11.10
C THR A 72 -17.90 -2.58 10.34
N GLY A 73 -18.48 -3.71 10.74
CA GLY A 73 -19.69 -4.26 10.11
C GLY A 73 -19.43 -5.00 8.79
N ILE A 74 -18.17 -5.24 8.44
CA ILE A 74 -17.77 -6.02 7.27
C ILE A 74 -17.84 -7.51 7.64
N LYS A 75 -18.32 -8.35 6.72
CA LYS A 75 -18.32 -9.80 6.89
C LYS A 75 -17.35 -10.41 5.88
N GLY A 76 -16.13 -10.72 6.31
CA GLY A 76 -15.07 -11.20 5.42
C GLY A 76 -14.39 -10.06 4.67
N ALA A 77 -13.63 -9.23 5.39
CA ALA A 77 -12.84 -8.14 4.83
C ALA A 77 -11.62 -8.69 4.08
N HIS A 78 -11.43 -8.24 2.83
CA HIS A 78 -10.28 -8.60 1.99
C HIS A 78 -9.63 -7.35 1.39
N GLY A 79 -10.25 -6.76 0.36
CA GLY A 79 -9.71 -5.60 -0.36
C GLY A 79 -10.30 -4.28 0.10
N THR A 80 -9.51 -3.21 -0.02
CA THR A 80 -9.97 -1.82 0.15
C THR A 80 -9.58 -0.99 -1.07
N ALA A 81 -10.43 -0.09 -1.52
CA ALA A 81 -10.12 0.91 -2.54
C ALA A 81 -10.46 2.30 -2.00
N LEU A 82 -9.63 3.29 -2.33
CA LEU A 82 -9.75 4.67 -1.85
C LEU A 82 -10.08 5.58 -3.04
N ALA A 83 -11.17 6.32 -2.95
CA ALA A 83 -11.60 7.30 -3.95
C ALA A 83 -11.53 8.70 -3.35
N ASP A 84 -10.32 9.27 -3.32
CA ASP A 84 -10.07 10.57 -2.68
C ASP A 84 -10.91 11.71 -3.25
N ALA A 85 -11.18 11.68 -4.57
CA ALA A 85 -11.97 12.70 -5.25
C ALA A 85 -13.40 12.85 -4.68
N THR A 86 -13.96 11.77 -4.12
CA THR A 86 -15.30 11.78 -3.50
C THR A 86 -15.24 11.65 -1.98
N GLY A 87 -14.06 11.45 -1.39
CA GLY A 87 -13.90 11.19 0.04
C GLY A 87 -14.44 9.84 0.48
N HIS A 88 -14.63 8.88 -0.45
CA HIS A 88 -15.19 7.56 -0.15
C HIS A 88 -14.14 6.46 -0.22
N GLY A 89 -14.24 5.50 0.69
CA GLY A 89 -13.55 4.24 0.63
C GLY A 89 -14.54 3.10 0.38
N PHE A 90 -14.04 2.00 -0.18
CA PHE A 90 -14.81 0.82 -0.52
C PHE A 90 -14.08 -0.40 0.02
N ALA A 91 -14.76 -1.22 0.81
CA ALA A 91 -14.19 -2.46 1.36
C ALA A 91 -15.03 -3.66 0.96
N THR A 92 -14.39 -4.73 0.49
CA THR A 92 -15.10 -5.98 0.18
C THR A 92 -15.67 -6.61 1.45
N SER A 93 -16.90 -7.11 1.39
CA SER A 93 -17.54 -7.92 2.42
C SER A 93 -17.89 -9.27 1.82
N GLY A 94 -16.94 -10.21 1.85
CA GLY A 94 -16.98 -11.44 1.07
C GLY A 94 -18.03 -12.47 1.50
N ILE A 95 -18.41 -12.53 2.78
CA ILE A 95 -19.36 -13.53 3.29
C ILE A 95 -20.79 -13.21 2.87
N ASP A 96 -21.14 -11.93 2.79
CA ASP A 96 -22.46 -11.49 2.34
C ASP A 96 -22.43 -10.82 0.95
N GLU A 97 -21.39 -11.12 0.18
CA GLU A 97 -21.28 -10.83 -1.25
C GLU A 97 -21.52 -9.35 -1.60
N SER A 98 -21.03 -8.44 -0.74
CA SER A 98 -21.31 -7.01 -0.84
C SER A 98 -20.05 -6.14 -0.75
N VAL A 99 -20.21 -4.83 -0.95
CA VAL A 99 -19.16 -3.83 -0.77
C VAL A 99 -19.63 -2.83 0.28
N VAL A 100 -18.80 -2.52 1.26
CA VAL A 100 -19.07 -1.46 2.23
C VAL A 100 -18.50 -0.14 1.72
N ILE A 101 -19.35 0.87 1.57
CA ILE A 101 -18.93 2.25 1.29
C ILE A 101 -18.73 2.96 2.63
N PHE A 102 -17.61 3.66 2.80
CA PHE A 102 -17.34 4.41 4.03
C PHE A 102 -16.72 5.77 3.74
N ASP A 103 -16.84 6.69 4.69
CA ASP A 103 -16.24 8.02 4.63
C ASP A 103 -14.75 7.95 4.99
N LEU A 104 -13.87 8.46 4.13
CA LEU A 104 -12.42 8.37 4.33
C LEU A 104 -11.92 9.20 5.51
N LYS A 105 -12.67 10.18 6.02
CA LYS A 105 -12.23 11.03 7.12
C LYS A 105 -12.63 10.47 8.49
N THR A 106 -13.82 9.88 8.55
CA THR A 106 -14.45 9.44 9.80
C THR A 106 -14.48 7.93 9.93
N PHE A 107 -14.21 7.19 8.85
CA PHE A 107 -14.27 5.73 8.75
C PHE A 107 -15.66 5.13 9.01
N LYS A 108 -16.69 5.99 9.01
CA LYS A 108 -18.08 5.57 9.18
C LYS A 108 -18.61 4.97 7.90
N VAL A 109 -19.32 3.86 8.04
CA VAL A 109 -20.08 3.26 6.94
C VAL A 109 -21.16 4.24 6.47
N LEU A 110 -21.24 4.40 5.15
CA LEU A 110 -22.20 5.24 4.46
C LEU A 110 -23.31 4.40 3.82
N ASP A 111 -22.93 3.30 3.15
CA ASP A 111 -23.86 2.44 2.41
C ASP A 111 -23.28 1.04 2.15
N ARG A 112 -24.05 0.18 1.48
CA ARG A 112 -23.66 -1.18 1.07
C ARG A 112 -24.17 -1.59 -0.31
#